data_AF-A0A2V9SAL4-F1
#
_entry.id   AF-A0A2V9SAL4-F1
#
_cell.length_a   1.000
_cell.length_b   1.000
_cell.length_c   1.000
_cell.angle_alpha   90.00
_cell.angle_beta   90.00
_cell.angle_gamma   90.00
#
_symmetry.space_group_name_H-M   'P 1'
#
loop_
_entity.id
_entity.type
_entity.pdbx_description
1 polymer ?
#
loop_
_entity_poly.entity_id
_entity_poly.type
_entity_poly.pdbx_seq_one_letter_code
_entity_poly.pdbx_strand_id
1 'polypeptide(L)'
;MFTWIPNAYVKYPCTHEGLRAAEMSVQKSIRVNMTLCFSQEQAAAVYAATRGSKEPVYISPVVGRLDDQGEDGMDLVRNIKKMYERSDGHVHVLAASIRTVSHLLCSFFLGA
;
A
#
# COMPACT_ATOMS: atom_id res chain seq x y z
N MET A 1 -0.28 23.66 2.31
CA MET A 1 0.34 22.31 2.35
C MET A 1 0.37 21.80 0.92
N PHE A 2 1.44 21.13 0.46
CA PHE A 2 1.77 20.89 -0.97
C PHE A 2 2.24 22.13 -1.77
N THR A 3 3.43 22.64 -1.46
CA THR A 3 3.99 23.83 -2.12
C THR A 3 4.58 23.58 -3.51
N TRP A 4 4.96 22.33 -3.82
CA TRP A 4 5.65 22.00 -5.09
C TRP A 4 4.79 21.18 -6.05
N ILE A 5 4.00 20.22 -5.53
CA ILE A 5 3.18 19.30 -6.32
C ILE A 5 1.78 19.23 -5.69
N PRO A 6 0.76 19.90 -6.27
CA PRO A 6 -0.57 20.04 -5.66
C PRO A 6 -1.29 18.72 -5.36
N ASN A 7 -0.97 17.65 -6.07
CA ASN A 7 -1.60 16.33 -5.97
C ASN A 7 -0.67 15.22 -5.40
N ALA A 8 0.44 15.58 -4.77
CA ALA A 8 1.42 14.60 -4.30
C ALA A 8 0.88 13.68 -3.19
N TYR A 9 1.37 12.44 -3.23
CA TYR A 9 1.34 11.46 -2.15
C TYR A 9 2.76 11.26 -1.64
N VAL A 10 2.97 11.43 -0.33
CA VAL A 10 4.29 11.21 0.28
C VAL A 10 4.48 9.71 0.50
N LYS A 11 5.58 9.17 -0.04
CA LYS A 11 5.91 7.75 0.09
C LYS A 11 6.74 7.49 1.35
N TYR A 12 6.26 6.60 2.21
CA TYR A 12 7.01 6.10 3.37
C TYR A 12 7.25 4.60 3.23
N PRO A 13 8.42 4.08 3.67
CA PRO A 13 8.65 2.64 3.70
C PRO A 13 7.81 1.98 4.80
N CYS A 14 7.40 0.71 4.63
CA CYS A 14 6.68 -0.07 5.65
C CYS A 14 7.60 -0.54 6.79
N THR A 15 8.19 0.43 7.50
CA THR A 15 9.00 0.23 8.72
C THR A 15 8.29 0.87 9.91
N HIS A 16 8.77 0.61 11.12
CA HIS A 16 8.22 1.22 12.34
C HIS A 16 8.17 2.76 12.26
N GLU A 17 9.30 3.41 11.93
CA GLU A 17 9.34 4.87 11.79
C GLU A 17 8.53 5.37 10.58
N GLY A 18 8.43 4.57 9.51
CA GLY A 18 7.59 4.90 8.37
C GLY A 18 6.10 4.92 8.72
N LEU A 19 5.63 3.96 9.52
CA LEU A 19 4.26 3.91 10.04
C LEU A 19 3.98 5.10 10.97
N ARG A 20 4.91 5.41 11.87
CA ARG A 20 4.81 6.58 12.75
C ARG A 20 4.74 7.89 11.96
N ALA A 21 5.57 8.04 10.93
CA ALA A 21 5.53 9.20 10.06
C ALA A 21 4.20 9.28 9.28
N ALA A 22 3.67 8.15 8.83
CA ALA A 22 2.38 8.08 8.16
C ALA A 22 1.23 8.50 9.08
N GLU A 23 1.19 8.01 10.33
CA GLU A 23 0.22 8.41 11.35
C GLU A 23 0.21 9.94 11.57
N MET A 24 1.39 10.54 11.77
CA MET A 24 1.53 11.99 11.93
C MET A 24 1.09 12.76 10.68
N SER A 25 1.32 12.20 9.50
CA SER A 25 0.95 12.79 8.21
C SER A 25 -0.55 12.75 7.98
N VAL A 26 -1.23 11.62 8.24
CA VAL A 26 -2.67 11.52 8.05
C VAL A 26 -3.45 12.41 9.01
N GLN A 27 -2.97 12.60 10.25
CA GLN A 27 -3.53 13.56 11.20
C GLN A 27 -3.47 15.01 10.66
N LYS A 28 -2.46 15.31 9.85
CA LYS A 28 -2.28 16.61 9.17
C LYS A 28 -2.94 16.66 7.79
N SER A 29 -3.73 15.64 7.41
CA SER A 29 -4.36 15.53 6.09
C SER A 29 -3.34 15.50 4.93
N ILE A 30 -2.13 14.97 5.19
CA ILE A 30 -1.15 14.69 4.15
C ILE A 30 -1.47 13.33 3.55
N ARG A 31 -1.58 13.29 2.22
CA ARG A 31 -1.78 12.07 1.42
C ARG A 31 -0.54 11.19 1.46
N VAL A 32 -0.72 9.90 1.74
CA VAL A 32 0.39 8.96 1.97
C VAL A 32 0.30 7.70 1.11
N ASN A 33 1.47 7.18 0.73
CA ASN A 33 1.61 5.86 0.12
C ASN A 33 2.67 5.04 0.87
N MET A 34 2.27 3.93 1.45
CA MET A 34 3.13 3.00 2.16
C MET A 34 3.75 2.00 1.19
N THR A 35 5.04 2.20 0.88
CA THR A 35 5.80 1.40 -0.10
C THR A 35 6.69 0.37 0.60
N LEU A 36 7.31 -0.54 -0.17
CA LEU A 36 8.14 -1.61 0.39
C LEU A 36 7.33 -2.54 1.32
N CYS A 37 6.10 -2.85 0.91
CA CYS A 37 5.26 -3.85 1.55
C CYS A 37 5.56 -5.22 0.93
N PHE A 38 5.95 -6.18 1.77
CA PHE A 38 6.33 -7.54 1.43
C PHE A 38 5.51 -8.58 2.21
N SER A 39 4.67 -8.17 3.18
CA SER A 39 3.87 -9.09 3.98
C SER A 39 2.47 -8.55 4.31
N GLN A 40 1.55 -9.43 4.70
CA GLN A 40 0.19 -9.06 5.11
C GLN A 40 0.18 -8.30 6.44
N GLU A 41 1.11 -8.62 7.34
CA GLU A 41 1.26 -7.96 8.64
C GLU A 41 1.64 -6.49 8.47
N GLN A 42 2.52 -6.20 7.50
CA GLN A 42 2.84 -4.81 7.14
C GLN A 42 1.58 -4.08 6.65
N ALA A 43 0.74 -4.72 5.84
CA ALA A 43 -0.51 -4.12 5.39
C ALA A 43 -1.48 -3.87 6.56
N ALA A 44 -1.65 -4.84 7.45
CA ALA A 44 -2.47 -4.66 8.66
C ALA A 44 -1.94 -3.50 9.54
N ALA A 45 -0.63 -3.37 9.66
CA ALA A 45 -0.01 -2.27 10.40
C ALA A 45 -0.26 -0.90 9.74
N VAL A 46 -0.20 -0.83 8.40
CA VAL A 46 -0.58 0.38 7.65
C VAL A 46 -2.03 0.75 7.95
N TYR A 47 -2.96 -0.20 7.82
CA TYR A 47 -4.38 0.02 8.11
C TYR A 47 -4.61 0.59 9.52
N ALA A 48 -3.94 0.02 10.53
CA ALA A 48 -4.06 0.49 11.90
C ALA A 48 -3.46 1.90 12.09
N ALA A 49 -2.26 2.15 11.55
CA ALA A 49 -1.54 3.40 11.71
C ALA A 49 -2.19 4.58 10.97
N THR A 50 -2.91 4.31 9.88
CA THR A 50 -3.54 5.37 9.08
C THR A 50 -5.05 5.51 9.28
N ARG A 51 -5.59 4.81 10.28
CA ARG A 51 -7.03 4.84 10.56
C ARG A 51 -7.51 6.25 10.86
N GLY A 52 -8.62 6.65 10.26
CA GLY A 52 -9.16 8.01 10.35
C GLY A 52 -8.52 9.01 9.39
N SER A 53 -7.68 8.55 8.44
CA SER A 53 -7.24 9.39 7.33
C SER A 53 -8.44 9.97 6.57
N LYS A 54 -8.37 11.27 6.25
CA LYS A 54 -9.39 11.99 5.47
C LYS A 54 -9.22 11.81 3.96
N GLU A 55 -8.01 11.46 3.56
CA GLU A 55 -7.65 11.19 2.17
C GLU A 55 -7.35 9.70 2.01
N PRO A 56 -7.53 9.13 0.80
CA PRO A 56 -7.12 7.75 0.53
C PRO A 56 -5.65 7.52 0.93
N VAL A 57 -5.38 6.38 1.53
CA VAL A 57 -4.02 5.89 1.76
C VAL A 57 -3.73 4.81 0.74
N TYR A 58 -2.55 4.83 0.14
CA TYR A 58 -2.11 3.71 -0.69
C TYR A 58 -1.16 2.80 0.07
N ILE A 59 -1.22 1.51 -0.24
CA ILE A 59 -0.18 0.55 0.08
C ILE A 59 0.35 -0.07 -1.21
N SER A 60 1.66 -0.23 -1.32
CA SER A 60 2.35 -0.77 -2.50
C SER A 60 3.06 -2.09 -2.19
N PRO A 61 2.37 -3.23 -2.35
CA PRO A 61 2.98 -4.57 -2.35
C PRO A 61 3.99 -4.70 -3.49
N VAL A 62 5.18 -5.22 -3.22
CA VAL A 62 6.29 -5.25 -4.18
C VAL A 62 6.40 -6.63 -4.83
N VAL A 63 5.48 -6.92 -5.76
CA VAL A 63 5.25 -8.23 -6.40
C VAL A 63 6.54 -8.83 -6.98
N GLY A 64 7.12 -8.18 -7.99
CA GLY A 64 8.25 -8.78 -8.71
C GLY A 64 9.53 -8.95 -7.89
N ARG A 65 9.64 -8.37 -6.69
CA ARG A 65 10.78 -8.68 -5.79
C ARG A 65 10.54 -9.95 -4.99
N LEU A 66 9.30 -10.28 -4.65
CA LEU A 66 8.95 -11.55 -4.03
C LEU A 66 9.12 -12.70 -5.03
N ASP A 67 8.74 -12.47 -6.30
CA ASP A 67 8.95 -13.44 -7.36
C ASP A 67 10.45 -13.76 -7.56
N ASP A 68 11.32 -12.73 -7.51
CA ASP A 68 12.78 -12.92 -7.58
C ASP A 68 13.31 -13.80 -6.43
N GLN A 69 12.60 -13.86 -5.30
CA GLN A 69 12.95 -14.67 -4.13
C GLN A 69 12.30 -16.06 -4.14
N GLY A 70 11.54 -16.40 -5.20
CA GLY A 70 10.87 -17.69 -5.35
C GLY A 70 9.50 -17.77 -4.67
N GLU A 71 8.92 -16.65 -4.26
CA GLU A 71 7.57 -16.55 -3.72
C GLU A 71 6.55 -16.16 -4.82
N ASP A 72 5.26 -16.36 -4.59
CA ASP A 72 4.21 -15.77 -5.45
C ASP A 72 3.86 -14.37 -4.94
N GLY A 73 4.38 -13.33 -5.60
CA GLY A 73 4.12 -11.95 -5.22
C GLY A 73 2.67 -11.51 -5.43
N MET A 74 1.94 -12.13 -6.36
CA MET A 74 0.52 -11.81 -6.58
C MET A 74 -0.37 -12.39 -5.49
N ASP A 75 0.04 -13.47 -4.82
CA ASP A 75 -0.66 -13.98 -3.65
C ASP A 75 -0.64 -13.00 -2.48
N LEU A 76 0.43 -12.21 -2.31
CA LEU A 76 0.43 -11.10 -1.35
C LEU A 76 -0.68 -10.08 -1.67
N VAL A 77 -0.79 -9.66 -2.92
CA VAL A 77 -1.82 -8.71 -3.37
C VAL A 77 -3.22 -9.28 -3.13
N ARG A 78 -3.45 -10.54 -3.51
CA ARG A 78 -4.71 -11.26 -3.30
C ARG A 78 -5.10 -11.30 -1.83
N ASN A 79 -4.15 -11.64 -0.97
CA ASN A 79 -4.41 -11.76 0.46
C ASN A 79 -4.69 -10.40 1.11
N ILE A 80 -3.95 -9.34 0.75
CA ILE A 80 -4.22 -7.98 1.25
C ILE A 80 -5.60 -7.50 0.78
N LYS A 81 -5.95 -7.69 -0.50
CA LYS A 81 -7.29 -7.34 -1.02
C LYS A 81 -8.38 -8.03 -0.23
N LYS A 82 -8.26 -9.34 0.00
CA LYS A 82 -9.20 -10.13 0.79
C LYS A 82 -9.29 -9.64 2.24
N MET A 83 -8.15 -9.31 2.86
CA MET A 83 -8.11 -8.75 4.22
C MET A 83 -8.87 -7.42 4.31
N TYR A 84 -8.79 -6.58 3.28
CA TYR A 84 -9.46 -5.27 3.25
C TYR A 84 -10.93 -5.29 2.80
N GLU A 85 -11.46 -6.41 2.30
CA GLU A 85 -12.86 -6.51 1.80
C GLU A 85 -13.92 -6.04 2.81
N ARG A 86 -13.66 -6.20 4.12
CA ARG A 86 -14.58 -5.82 5.20
C ARG A 86 -14.13 -4.60 5.99
N SER A 87 -13.15 -3.86 5.47
CA SER A 87 -12.66 -2.64 6.08
C SER A 87 -13.54 -1.44 5.73
N ASP A 88 -13.20 -0.28 6.30
CA ASP A 88 -13.76 1.03 5.93
C ASP A 88 -13.25 1.58 4.58
N GLY A 89 -12.37 0.84 3.89
CA GLY A 89 -11.93 1.17 2.54
C GLY A 89 -10.96 2.35 2.43
N HIS A 90 -10.44 2.88 3.55
CA HIS A 90 -9.53 4.03 3.51
C HIS A 90 -8.15 3.70 2.91
N VAL A 91 -7.76 2.41 2.93
CA VAL A 91 -6.50 1.94 2.33
C VAL A 91 -6.77 1.25 1.00
N HIS A 92 -6.17 1.79 -0.05
CA HIS A 92 -6.20 1.24 -1.40
C HIS A 92 -4.91 0.47 -1.69
N VAL A 93 -5.05 -0.70 -2.30
CA VAL A 93 -3.90 -1.45 -2.81
C VAL A 93 -3.48 -0.83 -4.15
N LEU A 94 -2.19 -0.56 -4.30
CA LEU A 94 -1.54 -0.10 -5.52
C LEU A 94 -0.43 -1.09 -5.83
N ALA A 95 -0.74 -2.15 -6.58
CA ALA A 95 0.23 -3.21 -6.89
C ALA A 95 1.50 -2.62 -7.55
N ALA A 96 2.67 -2.93 -7.01
CA ALA A 96 3.95 -2.33 -7.41
C ALA A 96 4.99 -3.40 -7.77
N SER A 97 6.08 -2.96 -8.41
CA SER A 97 7.08 -3.88 -8.99
C SER A 97 6.44 -4.90 -9.95
N ILE A 98 5.52 -4.42 -10.77
CA ILE A 98 4.93 -5.17 -11.88
C ILE A 98 6.01 -5.34 -12.96
N ARG A 99 6.30 -6.58 -13.34
CA ARG A 99 7.38 -6.91 -14.29
C ARG A 99 6.92 -7.72 -15.50
N THR A 100 5.76 -8.35 -15.41
CA THR A 100 5.19 -9.17 -16.47
C THR A 100 3.77 -8.73 -16.77
N VAL A 101 3.28 -9.04 -17.97
CA VAL A 101 1.87 -8.85 -18.35
C VAL A 101 0.95 -9.67 -17.44
N SER A 102 1.40 -10.84 -16.98
CA SER A 102 0.65 -11.66 -16.02
C SER A 102 0.36 -10.91 -14.73
N HIS A 103 1.36 -10.22 -14.15
CA HIS A 103 1.15 -9.43 -12.92
C HIS A 103 0.12 -8.32 -13.15
N LEU A 104 0.18 -7.66 -14.31
CA LEU A 104 -0.77 -6.61 -14.68
C LEU A 104 -2.20 -7.17 -14.78
N LEU A 105 -2.41 -8.25 -15.53
CA LEU A 105 -3.72 -8.87 -15.71
C LEU A 105 -4.28 -9.42 -14.38
N CYS A 106 -3.43 -10.01 -13.54
CA CYS A 106 -3.83 -10.47 -12.22
C CYS A 106 -4.22 -9.29 -11.31
N SER A 107 -3.50 -8.17 -11.38
CA SER A 107 -3.85 -6.94 -10.63
C SER A 107 -5.23 -6.40 -11.06
N PHE A 108 -5.51 -6.37 -12.38
CA PHE A 108 -6.84 -6.00 -12.88
C PHE A 108 -7.94 -6.93 -12.36
N PHE A 109 -7.71 -8.24 -12.38
CA PHE A 109 -8.67 -9.23 -11.89
C PHE A 109 -8.97 -9.05 -10.39
N LEU A 110 -7.96 -8.70 -9.59
CA LEU A 110 -8.08 -8.48 -8.15
C LEU A 110 -8.58 -7.06 -7.79
N GLY A 111 -8.68 -6.15 -8.75
CA GLY A 111 -9.00 -4.74 -8.51
C GLY A 111 -7.95 -4.04 -7.63
N ALA A 112 -6.66 -4.25 -7.95
CA ALA A 112 -5.49 -3.73 -7.23
C ALA A 112 -4.58 -2.86 -8.11
#